data_AF-A0A3D4FCT1-F1
#
_entry.id   AF-A0A3D4FCT1-F1
#
_cell.length_a   1.000
_cell.length_b   1.000
_cell.length_c   1.000
_cell.angle_alpha   90.00
_cell.angle_beta   90.00
_cell.angle_gamma   90.00
#
_symmetry.space_group_name_H-M   'P 1'
#
loop_
_entity.id
_entity.type
_entity.pdbx_description
1 polymer ?
#
loop_
_entity_poly.entity_id
_entity_poly.type
_entity_poly.pdbx_seq_one_letter_code
_entity_poly.pdbx_strand_id
1 'polypeptide(L)'
;MPGWHALTEPHRKAGHLKVVGILQEQHPDRCALFMQWKQMDWPVWLDALNLLQLPAVPYTLLVDEDGRIESVNPTQEAFLAFMEKPPRKMELQSSQPLDRSPEWKMPRLPSDEALEVSAWLEAGQGFFQGAWSSHSMTCLKAFQQA
;
A
#
# COMPACT_ATOMS: atom_id res chain seq x y z
N MET A 1 13.09 -0.65 6.83
CA MET A 1 13.63 0.08 5.66
C MET A 1 14.59 1.17 6.11
N PRO A 2 15.91 0.92 6.18
CA PRO A 2 16.87 1.97 6.46
C PRO A 2 16.81 3.04 5.35
N GLY A 3 16.79 4.33 5.71
CA GLY A 3 16.89 5.45 4.76
C GLY A 3 15.61 5.84 4.01
N TRP A 4 14.79 4.90 3.53
CA TRP A 4 13.60 5.23 2.72
C TRP A 4 12.59 6.11 3.43
N HIS A 5 12.47 5.96 4.75
CA HIS A 5 11.50 6.72 5.53
C HIS A 5 11.78 8.23 5.49
N ALA A 6 13.06 8.63 5.53
CA ALA A 6 13.47 10.02 5.42
C ALA A 6 13.47 10.50 3.95
N LEU A 7 13.95 9.66 3.02
CA LEU A 7 14.05 10.03 1.61
C LEU A 7 12.68 10.31 0.97
N THR A 8 11.66 9.55 1.35
CA THR A 8 10.30 9.66 0.78
C THR A 8 9.44 10.73 1.45
N GLU A 9 9.82 11.19 2.64
CA GLU A 9 9.04 12.14 3.45
C GLU A 9 8.64 13.43 2.70
N PRO A 10 9.56 14.19 2.05
CA PRO A 10 9.19 15.44 1.39
C PRO A 10 8.19 15.20 0.24
N HIS A 11 8.39 14.14 -0.55
CA HIS A 11 7.52 13.81 -1.67
C HIS A 11 6.13 13.36 -1.21
N ARG A 12 6.07 12.63 -0.10
CA ARG A 12 4.83 12.13 0.47
C ARG A 12 4.03 13.25 1.15
N LYS A 13 4.69 14.15 1.89
CA LYS A 13 4.08 15.35 2.47
C LYS A 13 3.58 16.33 1.41
N ALA A 14 4.27 16.45 0.28
CA ALA A 14 3.81 17.22 -0.88
C ALA A 14 2.65 16.54 -1.64
N GLY A 15 2.30 15.30 -1.32
CA GLY A 15 1.24 14.54 -2.00
C GLY A 15 1.64 13.95 -3.35
N HIS A 16 2.90 14.07 -3.76
CA HIS A 16 3.42 13.55 -5.03
C HIS A 16 3.72 12.05 -5.00
N LEU A 17 3.88 11.48 -3.80
CA LEU A 17 4.21 10.07 -3.61
C LEU A 17 3.23 9.45 -2.61
N LYS A 18 2.74 8.24 -2.92
CA LYS A 18 2.07 7.36 -1.97
C LYS A 18 3.02 6.23 -1.62
N VAL A 19 3.11 5.92 -0.33
CA VAL A 19 3.94 4.83 0.19
C VAL A 19 3.02 3.88 0.94
N VAL A 20 3.17 2.58 0.69
CA VAL A 20 2.52 1.51 1.46
C VAL A 20 3.61 0.50 1.81
N GLY A 21 3.70 0.14 3.09
CA GLY A 21 4.57 -0.94 3.54
C GLY A 21 3.81 -2.26 3.61
N ILE A 22 4.52 -3.37 3.37
CA ILE A 22 4.03 -4.70 3.73
C ILE A 22 5.05 -5.32 4.68
N LEU A 23 4.57 -5.72 5.86
CA LEU A 23 5.36 -6.31 6.93
C LEU A 23 5.25 -7.83 6.86
N GLN A 24 6.38 -8.51 6.62
CA GLN A 24 6.50 -9.97 6.74
C GLN A 24 7.07 -10.34 8.11
N GLU A 25 6.36 -10.00 9.19
CA GLU A 25 6.76 -10.32 10.56
C GLU A 25 5.55 -10.73 11.40
N GLN A 26 5.73 -11.68 12.32
CA GLN A 26 4.65 -12.20 13.17
C GLN A 26 4.23 -11.23 14.30
N HIS A 27 5.03 -10.18 14.55
CA HIS A 27 4.86 -9.27 15.69
C HIS A 27 4.66 -7.82 15.20
N PRO A 28 3.44 -7.43 14.80
CA PRO A 28 3.17 -6.09 14.27
C PRO A 28 3.50 -4.96 15.26
N ASP A 29 3.42 -5.22 16.57
CA ASP A 29 3.75 -4.25 17.62
C ASP A 29 5.19 -3.71 17.50
N ARG A 30 6.14 -4.56 17.08
CA ARG A 30 7.53 -4.14 16.88
C ARG A 30 7.65 -3.15 15.73
N CYS A 31 6.88 -3.38 14.66
CA CYS A 31 6.82 -2.46 13.54
C CYS A 31 6.12 -1.16 13.93
N ALA A 32 5.02 -1.21 14.70
CA ALA A 32 4.38 -0.01 15.25
C ALA A 32 5.35 0.84 16.10
N LEU A 33 6.10 0.21 17.01
CA LEU A 33 7.10 0.92 17.82
C LEU A 33 8.19 1.56 16.96
N PHE A 34 8.66 0.85 15.92
CA PHE A 34 9.63 1.41 14.99
C PHE A 34 9.05 2.59 14.19
N MET A 35 7.82 2.49 13.72
CA MET A 35 7.12 3.57 13.02
C MET A 35 6.95 4.79 13.92
N GLN A 36 6.54 4.59 15.17
CA GLN A 36 6.44 5.68 16.15
C GLN A 36 7.80 6.33 16.38
N TRP A 37 8.85 5.54 16.59
CA TRP A 37 10.20 6.06 16.82
C TRP A 37 10.73 6.87 15.62
N LYS A 38 10.46 6.39 14.40
CA LYS A 38 10.85 7.06 13.15
C LYS A 38 9.85 8.08 12.64
N GLN A 39 8.78 8.34 13.40
CA GLN A 39 7.69 9.25 13.03
C GLN A 39 7.14 8.96 11.62
N MET A 40 7.02 7.68 11.28
CA MET A 40 6.42 7.22 10.03
C MET A 40 4.89 7.29 10.11
N ASP A 41 4.28 7.74 9.03
CA ASP A 41 2.87 8.13 8.93
C ASP A 41 2.22 7.61 7.63
N TRP A 42 2.85 6.63 6.97
CA TRP A 42 2.23 5.87 5.88
C TRP A 42 1.68 4.54 6.38
N PRO A 43 0.64 3.99 5.72
CA PRO A 43 0.08 2.70 6.09
C PRO A 43 1.09 1.57 5.91
N VAL A 44 1.02 0.58 6.81
CA VAL A 44 1.71 -0.70 6.70
C VAL A 44 0.69 -1.82 6.85
N TRP A 45 0.69 -2.75 5.91
CA TRP A 45 -0.11 -3.97 5.96
C TRP A 45 0.69 -5.13 6.51
N LEU A 46 0.01 -6.11 7.11
CA LEU A 46 0.64 -7.28 7.70
C LEU A 46 0.46 -8.49 6.77
N ASP A 47 1.57 -9.07 6.33
CA ASP A 47 1.63 -10.40 5.72
C ASP A 47 2.13 -11.42 6.75
N ALA A 48 1.25 -11.78 7.68
CA ALA A 48 1.59 -12.67 8.80
C ALA A 48 1.92 -14.11 8.36
N LEU A 49 1.45 -14.52 7.18
CA LEU A 49 1.58 -15.88 6.67
C LEU A 49 2.65 -16.02 5.59
N ASN A 50 3.39 -14.95 5.30
CA ASN A 50 4.38 -14.90 4.22
C ASN A 50 3.80 -15.34 2.86
N LEU A 51 2.59 -14.87 2.53
CA LEU A 51 1.90 -15.22 1.29
C LEU A 51 2.61 -14.65 0.07
N LEU A 52 3.33 -13.54 0.24
CA LEU A 52 4.13 -12.95 -0.83
C LEU A 52 5.38 -13.76 -1.17
N GLN A 53 5.80 -14.69 -0.28
CA GLN A 53 6.95 -15.57 -0.47
C GLN A 53 8.21 -14.84 -0.98
N LEU A 54 8.47 -13.65 -0.44
CA LEU A 54 9.61 -12.86 -0.90
C LEU A 54 10.91 -13.53 -0.46
N PRO A 55 11.93 -13.58 -1.34
CA PRO A 55 13.18 -14.27 -1.03
C PRO A 55 14.03 -13.52 0.01
N ALA A 56 13.84 -12.21 0.15
CA ALA A 56 14.58 -11.37 1.08
C ALA A 56 13.83 -10.06 1.40
N VAL A 57 14.14 -9.48 2.56
CA VAL A 57 13.67 -8.15 2.99
C VAL A 57 14.86 -7.24 3.32
N PRO A 58 14.78 -5.91 3.08
CA PRO A 58 13.66 -5.19 2.49
C PRO A 58 13.51 -5.47 0.99
N TYR A 59 12.26 -5.46 0.51
CA TYR A 59 11.91 -5.56 -0.90
C TYR A 59 11.10 -4.31 -1.29
N THR A 60 11.62 -3.50 -2.20
CA THR A 60 11.06 -2.19 -2.54
C THR A 60 10.64 -2.17 -4.00
N LEU A 61 9.44 -1.68 -4.29
CA LEU A 61 8.93 -1.52 -5.65
C LEU A 61 8.64 -0.04 -5.91
N LEU A 62 9.02 0.45 -7.10
CA LEU A 62 8.51 1.71 -7.64
C LEU A 62 7.40 1.39 -8.62
N VAL A 63 6.24 1.97 -8.38
CA VAL A 63 5.02 1.73 -9.15
C VAL A 63 4.56 3.06 -9.72
N ASP A 64 4.35 3.11 -11.03
CA ASP A 64 3.84 4.30 -11.73
C ASP A 64 2.32 4.48 -11.52
N GLU A 65 1.76 5.55 -12.08
CA GLU A 65 0.33 5.87 -11.96
C GLU A 65 -0.58 4.83 -12.64
N ASP A 66 -0.05 4.07 -13.60
CA ASP A 66 -0.74 3.01 -14.32
C ASP A 66 -0.68 1.66 -13.57
N GLY A 67 -0.03 1.62 -12.40
CA GLY A 67 0.16 0.39 -11.62
C GLY A 67 1.27 -0.51 -12.14
N ARG A 68 2.15 -0.03 -13.02
CA ARG A 68 3.29 -0.81 -13.54
C ARG A 68 4.49 -0.68 -12.63
N ILE A 69 5.18 -1.81 -12.43
CA ILE A 69 6.44 -1.85 -11.69
C ILE A 69 7.55 -1.31 -12.61
N GLU A 70 8.07 -0.13 -12.29
CA GLU A 70 9.18 0.49 -13.01
C GLU A 70 10.54 -0.01 -12.48
N SER A 71 10.63 -0.33 -11.19
CA SER A 71 11.88 -0.79 -10.58
C SER A 71 11.64 -1.70 -9.38
N VAL A 72 12.54 -2.68 -9.22
CA VAL A 72 12.61 -3.61 -8.10
C VAL A 72 13.91 -3.37 -7.35
N ASN A 73 13.83 -3.18 -6.03
CA ASN A 73 14.95 -2.80 -5.17
C ASN A 73 15.78 -1.64 -5.73
N PRO A 74 15.14 -0.48 -6.01
CA PRO A 74 15.82 0.68 -6.58
C PRO A 74 16.94 1.19 -5.67
N THR A 75 17.94 1.82 -6.28
CA THR A 75 18.85 2.71 -5.56
C THR A 75 18.18 4.06 -5.28
N GLN A 76 18.80 4.90 -4.45
CA GLN A 76 18.26 6.24 -4.18
C GLN A 76 18.27 7.11 -5.44
N GLU A 77 19.29 6.97 -6.28
CA GLU A 77 19.41 7.68 -7.56
C GLU A 77 18.29 7.26 -8.52
N ALA A 78 17.98 5.96 -8.58
CA ALA A 78 16.88 5.44 -9.39
C ALA A 78 15.52 5.97 -8.92
N PHE A 79 15.32 6.10 -7.60
CA PHE A 79 14.13 6.74 -7.04
C PHE A 79 14.03 8.23 -7.40
N LEU A 80 15.11 8.98 -7.28
CA LEU A 80 15.11 10.40 -7.65
C LEU A 80 14.80 10.60 -9.14
N ALA A 81 15.42 9.79 -10.01
CA ALA A 81 15.13 9.79 -11.45
C ALA A 81 13.66 9.40 -11.74
N PHE A 82 13.06 8.52 -10.93
CA PHE A 82 11.63 8.20 -11.03
C PHE A 82 10.75 9.40 -10.66
N MET A 83 11.08 10.12 -9.59
CA MET A 83 10.32 11.31 -9.15
C MET A 83 10.43 12.50 -10.13
N GLU A 84 11.48 12.58 -10.94
CA GLU A 84 11.65 13.61 -11.97
C GLU A 84 10.82 13.35 -13.25
N LYS A 85 10.39 12.10 -13.49
CA LYS A 85 9.56 11.78 -14.65
C LYS A 85 8.20 12.46 -14.49
N PRO A 86 7.68 13.16 -15.52
CA PRO A 86 6.32 13.65 -15.48
C PRO A 86 5.35 12.45 -15.40
N PRO A 87 4.25 12.56 -14.63
CA PRO A 87 3.27 11.49 -14.54
C PRO A 87 2.76 11.18 -15.94
N ARG A 88 2.64 9.89 -16.27
CA ARG A 88 2.14 9.50 -17.59
C ARG A 88 0.71 10.03 -17.71
N LYS A 89 0.40 10.72 -18.81
CA LYS A 89 -0.99 11.09 -19.08
C LYS A 89 -1.77 9.78 -19.10
N MET A 90 -2.78 9.70 -18.23
CA MET A 90 -3.72 8.60 -18.18
C MET A 90 -4.47 8.58 -19.51
N GLU A 91 -3.90 7.93 -20.53
CA GLU A 91 -4.70 7.43 -21.63
C GLU A 91 -5.56 6.36 -20.98
N LEU A 92 -6.85 6.63 -20.83
CA LEU A 92 -7.85 5.59 -20.61
C LEU A 92 -7.80 4.66 -21.81
N GLN A 93 -6.78 3.83 -21.90
CA GLN A 93 -6.85 2.60 -22.65
C GLN A 93 -7.84 1.78 -21.84
N SER A 94 -9.03 1.59 -22.40
CA SER A 94 -10.01 0.63 -21.91
C SER A 94 -9.23 -0.66 -21.69
N SER A 95 -8.88 -0.94 -20.44
CA SER A 95 -8.16 -2.14 -20.10
C SER A 95 -9.03 -3.27 -20.57
N GLN A 96 -8.55 -4.04 -21.55
CA GLN A 96 -9.12 -5.35 -21.78
C GLN A 96 -9.16 -6.02 -20.41
N PRO A 97 -10.31 -6.56 -19.99
CA PRO A 97 -10.41 -7.20 -18.69
C PRO A 97 -9.29 -8.22 -18.64
N LEU A 98 -8.33 -8.00 -17.73
CA LEU A 98 -7.35 -9.02 -17.37
C LEU A 98 -8.13 -10.32 -17.24
N ASP A 99 -7.71 -11.36 -17.97
CA ASP A 99 -8.32 -12.68 -17.90
C ASP A 99 -8.23 -13.17 -16.45
N ARG A 100 -9.32 -12.93 -15.71
CA ARG A 100 -9.44 -13.24 -14.30
C ARG A 100 -9.87 -14.70 -14.22
N SER A 101 -8.93 -15.58 -13.91
CA SER A 101 -9.23 -16.84 -13.25
C SER A 101 -8.06 -17.24 -12.33
N PRO A 102 -8.32 -17.66 -11.07
CA PRO A 102 -9.60 -18.04 -10.50
C PRO A 102 -10.41 -16.82 -10.05
N GLU A 103 -11.73 -17.00 -9.94
CA GLU A 103 -12.75 -15.99 -9.66
C GLU A 103 -12.56 -15.26 -8.31
N TRP A 104 -11.56 -14.40 -8.21
CA TRP A 104 -11.56 -13.33 -7.22
C TRP A 104 -12.48 -12.24 -7.76
N LYS A 105 -13.77 -12.35 -7.43
CA LYS A 105 -14.70 -11.22 -7.55
C LYS A 105 -14.15 -10.15 -6.62
N MET A 106 -13.39 -9.22 -7.19
CA MET A 106 -13.04 -8.01 -6.45
C MET A 106 -14.36 -7.31 -6.16
N PRO A 107 -14.69 -7.10 -4.89
CA PRO A 107 -15.95 -6.52 -4.49
C PRO A 107 -16.11 -5.17 -5.15
N ARG A 108 -17.11 -5.04 -6.04
CA ARG A 108 -17.55 -3.72 -6.49
C ARG A 108 -18.10 -3.00 -5.27
N LEU A 109 -17.26 -2.13 -4.71
CA LEU A 109 -17.63 -1.26 -3.61
C LEU A 109 -18.94 -0.54 -3.97
N PRO A 110 -19.94 -0.51 -3.08
CA PRO A 110 -21.11 0.32 -3.26
C PRO A 110 -20.66 1.76 -3.52
N SER A 111 -21.17 2.36 -4.59
CA SER A 111 -20.81 3.71 -5.04
C SER A 111 -21.22 4.84 -4.08
N ASP A 112 -21.84 4.52 -2.96
CA ASP A 112 -22.71 5.47 -2.27
C ASP A 112 -22.22 5.97 -0.92
N GLU A 113 -21.06 5.51 -0.45
CA GLU A 113 -20.37 6.21 0.63
C GLU A 113 -18.91 6.29 0.24
N ALA A 114 -18.45 7.51 -0.05
CA ALA A 114 -17.03 7.81 -0.11
C ALA A 114 -16.45 7.44 1.26
N LEU A 115 -16.00 6.19 1.40
CA LEU A 115 -15.25 5.71 2.55
C LEU A 115 -14.06 6.65 2.65
N GLU A 116 -14.14 7.59 3.58
CA GLU A 116 -13.12 8.59 3.78
C GLU A 116 -11.77 7.88 3.93
N VAL A 117 -10.70 8.57 3.52
CA VAL A 117 -9.32 8.07 3.67
C VAL A 117 -9.05 7.59 5.10
N SER A 118 -9.71 8.19 6.10
CA SER A 118 -9.73 7.79 7.50
C SER A 118 -10.24 6.35 7.73
N ALA A 119 -11.35 5.95 7.10
CA ALA A 119 -11.92 4.60 7.23
C ALA A 119 -11.00 3.53 6.62
N TRP A 120 -10.31 3.85 5.53
CA TRP A 120 -9.29 2.97 4.94
C TRP A 120 -8.04 2.86 5.81
N LEU A 121 -7.59 3.96 6.42
CA LEU A 121 -6.50 3.97 7.37
C LEU A 121 -6.84 3.13 8.61
N GLU A 122 -8.05 3.25 9.15
CA GLU A 122 -8.53 2.46 10.29
C GLU A 122 -8.72 0.97 9.95
N ALA A 123 -9.18 0.65 8.75
CA ALA A 123 -9.23 -0.73 8.29
C ALA A 123 -7.82 -1.32 8.16
N GLY A 124 -6.89 -0.58 7.55
CA GLY A 124 -5.48 -0.96 7.47
C GLY A 124 -4.85 -1.16 8.86
N GLN A 125 -5.14 -0.28 9.81
CA GLN A 125 -4.71 -0.38 11.21
C GLN A 125 -5.27 -1.65 11.88
N GLY A 126 -6.55 -1.97 11.68
CA GLY A 126 -7.18 -3.17 12.21
C GLY A 126 -6.59 -4.47 11.64
N PHE A 127 -6.33 -4.51 10.34
CA PHE A 127 -5.58 -5.61 9.70
C PHE A 127 -4.17 -5.74 10.29
N PHE A 128 -3.49 -4.62 10.51
CA PHE A 128 -2.13 -4.57 11.02
C PHE A 128 -2.03 -5.04 12.48
N GLN A 129 -2.98 -4.66 13.34
CA GLN A 129 -2.93 -4.96 14.78
C GLN A 129 -3.70 -6.23 15.18
N GLY A 130 -4.51 -6.80 14.27
CA GLY A 130 -5.49 -7.84 14.62
C GLY A 130 -6.60 -7.34 15.55
N ALA A 131 -6.68 -6.02 15.79
CA ALA A 131 -7.62 -5.35 16.67
C ALA A 131 -8.67 -4.62 15.83
N TRP A 132 -9.76 -5.32 15.53
CA TRP A 132 -10.83 -4.84 14.66
C TRP A 132 -11.80 -3.92 15.40
N SER A 133 -11.99 -2.70 14.89
CA SER A 133 -13.09 -1.82 15.33
C SER A 133 -14.36 -2.10 14.52
N SER A 134 -15.53 -1.67 15.03
CA SER A 134 -16.78 -1.75 14.28
C SER A 134 -16.71 -0.96 12.95
N HIS A 135 -15.92 0.11 12.90
CA HIS A 135 -15.67 0.92 11.72
C HIS A 135 -14.79 0.17 10.70
N SER A 136 -13.72 -0.49 11.16
CA SER A 136 -12.86 -1.35 10.33
C SER A 136 -13.63 -2.55 9.74
N MET A 137 -14.60 -3.09 10.50
CA MET A 137 -15.46 -4.18 10.05
C MET A 137 -16.43 -3.78 8.93
N THR A 138 -16.79 -2.50 8.81
CA THR A 138 -17.60 -1.98 7.70
C THR A 138 -16.84 -2.14 6.37
N CYS A 139 -15.55 -1.82 6.36
CA CYS A 139 -14.68 -2.02 5.19
C CYS A 139 -14.55 -3.51 4.83
N LEU A 140 -14.41 -4.40 5.82
CA LEU A 140 -14.36 -5.85 5.59
C LEU A 140 -15.68 -6.39 5.04
N LYS A 141 -16.82 -5.94 5.58
CA LYS A 141 -18.15 -6.32 5.08
C LYS A 141 -18.39 -5.85 3.65
N ALA A 142 -18.00 -4.62 3.33
CA ALA A 142 -18.03 -4.12 1.96
C ALA A 142 -17.16 -4.98 1.03
N PHE A 143 -16.02 -5.48 1.52
CA PHE A 143 -15.16 -6.42 0.79
C PHE A 143 -15.71 -7.86 0.74
N GLN A 144 -16.56 -8.30 1.66
CA GLN A 144 -17.16 -9.64 1.57
C GLN A 144 -18.40 -9.68 0.67
N GLN A 145 -19.02 -8.53 0.43
CA GLN A 145 -20.31 -8.42 -0.23
C GLN A 145 -20.26 -8.29 -1.75
N ALA A 146 -19.09 -8.27 -2.38
CA ALA A 146 -19.03 -8.26 -3.84
C ALA A 146 -17.98 -9.19 -4.43
#